data_AF-A0A6G3LRP2-F1
#
_entry.id   AF-A0A6G3LRP2-F1
#
_cell.length_a   1.000
_cell.length_b   1.000
_cell.length_c   1.000
_cell.angle_alpha   90.00
_cell.angle_beta   90.00
_cell.angle_gamma   90.00
#
_symmetry.space_group_name_H-M   'P 1'
#
loop_
_entity.id
_entity.type
_entity.pdbx_description
1 polymer ?
#
loop_
_entity_poly.entity_id
_entity_poly.type
_entity_poly.pdbx_seq_one_letter_code
_entity_poly.pdbx_strand_id
1 'polypeptide(L)' 'EVVEGLKRDFELMGVKVKDLRLRTIAGSQVSGYAVISVPSEESVEEAHAIADKLERVAKSKYNVDLVVHIEPERRSNA' A
#
# COMPACT_ATOMS: atom_id res chain seq x y z
N GLU A 1 -5.26 2.80 -15.45
CA GLU A 1 -6.11 1.96 -14.58
C GLU A 1 -5.87 2.34 -13.11
N VAL A 2 -6.82 2.06 -12.21
CA VAL A 2 -6.72 2.43 -10.78
C VAL A 2 -5.49 1.83 -10.11
N VAL A 3 -5.13 0.59 -10.46
CA VAL A 3 -3.95 -0.13 -9.95
C VAL A 3 -2.66 0.63 -10.25
N GLU A 4 -2.43 1.00 -11.50
CA GLU A 4 -1.23 1.75 -11.92
C GLU A 4 -1.16 3.15 -11.28
N GLY A 5 -2.31 3.81 -11.11
CA GLY A 5 -2.39 5.09 -10.42
C GLY A 5 -1.98 4.97 -8.95
N LEU A 6 -2.52 3.97 -8.25
CA LEU A 6 -2.19 3.70 -6.85
C LEU A 6 -0.72 3.35 -6.66
N LYS A 7 -0.20 2.45 -7.50
CA LYS A 7 1.20 2.06 -7.44
C LYS A 7 2.14 3.25 -7.62
N ARG A 8 1.86 4.11 -8.61
CA ARG A 8 2.65 5.33 -8.85
C ARG A 8 2.60 6.29 -7.68
N ASP A 9 1.42 6.53 -7.10
CA ASP A 9 1.30 7.41 -5.94
C ASP A 9 2.10 6.87 -4.74
N PHE A 10 2.07 5.56 -4.51
CA PHE A 10 2.80 4.93 -3.41
C PHE A 10 4.32 5.02 -3.62
N GLU A 11 4.79 4.81 -4.85
CA GLU A 11 6.20 5.00 -5.21
C GLU A 11 6.65 6.46 -5.05
N LEU A 12 5.81 7.44 -5.41
CA LEU A 12 6.08 8.87 -5.19
C LEU A 12 6.14 9.25 -3.70
N MET A 13 5.47 8.48 -2.84
CA MET A 13 5.54 8.62 -1.38
C MET A 13 6.78 7.93 -0.78
N GLY A 14 7.66 7.36 -1.61
CA GLY A 14 8.86 6.67 -1.18
C GLY A 14 8.60 5.25 -0.68
N VAL A 15 7.43 4.67 -0.97
CA VAL A 15 7.06 3.34 -0.49
C VAL A 15 7.24 2.30 -1.61
N LYS A 16 7.91 1.20 -1.27
CA LYS A 16 8.12 0.09 -2.18
C LYS A 16 6.96 -0.90 -2.11
N VAL A 17 6.20 -0.99 -3.20
CA VAL A 17 5.05 -1.90 -3.32
C VAL A 17 5.52 -3.26 -3.87
N LYS A 18 5.31 -4.32 -3.10
CA LYS A 18 5.64 -5.72 -3.47
C LYS A 18 4.50 -6.41 -4.21
N ASP A 19 3.29 -6.26 -3.71
CA ASP A 19 2.07 -6.80 -4.32
C ASP A 19 0.95 -5.77 -4.19
N LEU A 20 0.09 -5.71 -5.20
CA LEU A 20 -1.11 -4.87 -5.19
C LEU A 20 -2.19 -5.61 -5.95
N ARG A 21 -3.23 -6.00 -5.24
CA ARG A 21 -4.38 -6.69 -5.83
C ARG A 21 -5.64 -5.96 -5.49
N LEU A 22 -6.32 -5.49 -6.53
CA LEU A 22 -7.62 -4.89 -6.44
C LEU A 22 -8.65 -5.80 -7.11
N ARG A 23 -9.85 -5.82 -6.57
CA ARG A 23 -11.02 -6.48 -7.12
C ARG A 23 -12.21 -5.54 -7.05
N THR A 24 -13.05 -5.58 -8.06
CA THR A 24 -14.35 -4.91 -8.01
C THR A 24 -15.29 -5.78 -7.19
N ILE A 25 -15.80 -5.24 -6.08
CA ILE A 25 -16.93 -5.81 -5.36
C ILE A 25 -18.20 -5.14 -5.90
N ALA A 26 -19.36 -5.75 -5.70
CA ALA A 26 -20.67 -5.35 -6.22
C ALA A 26 -20.82 -3.86 -6.64
N GLY A 27 -21.14 -3.63 -7.92
CA GLY A 27 -21.29 -2.29 -8.49
C GLY A 27 -19.94 -1.67 -8.90
N SER A 28 -19.69 -0.44 -8.43
CA SER A 28 -18.48 0.34 -8.74
C SER A 28 -17.49 0.40 -7.58
N GLN A 29 -17.69 -0.39 -6.53
CA GLN A 29 -16.83 -0.39 -5.36
C GLN A 29 -15.62 -1.27 -5.61
N VAL A 30 -14.42 -0.74 -5.36
CA VAL A 30 -13.17 -1.47 -5.54
C VAL A 30 -12.57 -1.72 -4.17
N SER A 31 -12.13 -2.94 -3.90
CA SER A 31 -11.37 -3.25 -2.69
C SER A 31 -10.19 -4.16 -2.98
N GLY A 32 -9.26 -4.23 -2.04
CA GLY A 32 -8.09 -5.05 -2.25
C GLY A 32 -7.09 -4.96 -1.11
N TYR A 33 -5.88 -5.42 -1.41
CA TYR A 33 -4.76 -5.29 -0.50
C TYR A 33 -3.51 -4.84 -1.25
N ALA A 34 -2.62 -4.19 -0.52
CA ALA A 34 -1.26 -3.89 -0.94
C ALA A 34 -0.28 -4.50 0.06
N VAL A 35 0.84 -5.02 -0.42
CA VAL A 35 1.97 -5.42 0.41
C VAL A 35 3.07 -4.39 0.18
N ILE A 36 3.49 -3.72 1.24
CA ILE A 36 4.58 -2.74 1.20
C ILE A 36 5.79 -3.26 1.95
N SER A 37 6.96 -2.87 1.49
CA SER A 37 8.22 -3.13 2.20
C SER A 37 8.69 -1.87 2.91
N VAL A 38 8.97 -1.99 4.19
CA VAL A 38 9.44 -0.89 5.04
C VAL A 38 10.80 -1.28 5.65
N PRO A 39 11.78 -0.39 5.73
CA PRO A 39 13.08 -0.71 6.34
C PRO A 39 12.91 -1.31 7.74
N SER A 40 13.71 -2.33 8.06
CA SER A 40 13.65 -3.02 9.36
C SER A 40 14.05 -2.13 10.56
N GLU A 41 14.57 -0.93 10.29
CA GLU A 41 15.05 0.04 11.26
C GLU A 41 13.98 1.06 11.66
N GLU A 42 12.86 1.11 10.92
CA GLU A 42 11.70 1.96 11.22
C GLU A 42 10.91 1.39 12.40
N SER A 43 10.32 2.27 13.20
CA SER A 43 9.45 1.86 14.28
C SER A 43 8.14 1.25 13.75
N VAL A 44 7.50 0.39 14.53
CA VAL A 44 6.19 -0.18 14.17
C VAL A 44 5.15 0.93 13.99
N GLU A 45 5.22 1.98 14.81
CA GLU A 45 4.36 3.16 14.73
C GLU A 45 4.59 3.96 13.45
N GLU A 46 5.84 4.17 13.03
CA GLU A 46 6.17 4.85 11.77
C GLU A 46 5.67 4.06 10.56
N ALA A 47 5.87 2.74 10.58
CA ALA A 47 5.36 1.86 9.55
C ALA A 47 3.82 1.89 9.46
N HIS A 48 3.13 1.90 10.61
CA HIS A 48 1.67 2.08 10.65
C HIS A 48 1.23 3.44 10.12
N ALA A 49 1.93 4.52 10.48
CA ALA A 49 1.61 5.86 10.00
C ALA A 49 1.73 5.96 8.46
N ILE A 50 2.70 5.26 7.88
CA ILE A 50 2.84 5.13 6.42
C ILE A 50 1.63 4.37 5.85
N ALA A 51 1.32 3.18 6.36
CA ALA A 51 0.19 2.37 5.89
C ALA A 51 -1.13 3.14 5.93
N ASP A 52 -1.43 3.78 7.05
CA ASP A 52 -2.58 4.66 7.25
C ASP A 52 -2.69 5.75 6.18
N LYS A 53 -1.56 6.35 5.80
CA LYS A 53 -1.52 7.40 4.79
C LYS A 53 -1.84 6.84 3.40
N LEU A 54 -1.34 5.65 3.07
CA LEU A 54 -1.61 4.97 1.82
C LEU A 54 -3.08 4.57 1.69
N GLU A 55 -3.67 4.01 2.75
CA GLU A 55 -5.09 3.65 2.81
C GLU A 55 -5.98 4.88 2.62
N ARG A 56 -5.64 6.00 3.26
CA ARG A 56 -6.35 7.29 3.07
C ARG A 56 -6.27 7.80 1.64
N VAL A 57 -5.11 7.70 0.98
CA VAL A 57 -4.97 8.10 -0.44
C VAL A 57 -5.82 7.19 -1.33
N ALA A 58 -5.78 5.88 -1.10
CA ALA A 58 -6.60 4.92 -1.85
C ALA A 58 -8.10 5.21 -1.72
N LYS A 59 -8.56 5.50 -0.51
CA LYS A 59 -9.97 5.83 -0.27
C LYS A 59 -10.37 7.18 -0.86
N SER A 60 -9.59 8.24 -0.61
CA SER A 60 -9.96 9.60 -1.00
C SER A 60 -9.82 9.88 -2.50
N LYS A 61 -8.78 9.35 -3.15
CA LYS A 61 -8.47 9.65 -4.55
C LYS A 61 -9.07 8.61 -5.52
N TYR A 62 -9.16 7.36 -5.09
CA TYR A 62 -9.57 6.26 -5.96
C TYR A 62 -10.86 5.55 -5.51
N ASN A 63 -11.44 5.94 -4.37
CA ASN A 63 -12.58 5.26 -3.75
C ASN A 63 -12.35 3.74 -3.58
N VAL A 64 -11.11 3.36 -3.26
CA VAL A 64 -10.71 1.97 -3.04
C VAL A 64 -10.67 1.69 -1.54
N ASP A 65 -11.32 0.62 -1.12
CA ASP A 65 -11.15 0.05 0.23
C ASP A 65 -9.90 -0.84 0.23
N LEU A 66 -8.77 -0.28 0.64
CA LEU A 66 -7.47 -0.92 0.62
C LEU A 66 -7.04 -1.34 2.02
N VAL A 67 -6.51 -2.56 2.15
CA VAL A 67 -5.80 -3.03 3.34
C VAL A 67 -4.31 -3.08 3.04
N VAL A 68 -3.48 -2.45 3.87
CA VAL A 68 -2.02 -2.45 3.68
C VAL A 68 -1.36 -3.45 4.63
N HIS A 69 -0.71 -4.45 4.04
CA HIS A 69 0.19 -5.37 4.75
C HIS A 69 1.61 -4.82 4.72
N ILE A 70 2.20 -4.68 5.89
CA ILE A 70 3.57 -4.21 6.07
C ILE A 70 4.47 -5.42 6.24
N GLU A 71 5.50 -5.52 5.41
CA GLU A 71 6.58 -6.48 5.59
C GLU A 71 7.90 -5.74 5.83
N PRO A 72 8.71 -6.16 6.82
CA PRO A 72 10.05 -5.63 6.95
C PRO A 72 10.89 -5.99 5.72
N GLU A 73 11.71 -5.07 5.23
CA GLU A 73 12.76 -5.38 4.28
C GLU A 73 13.76 -6.31 4.97
N ARG A 74 13.66 -7.61 4.67
CA ARG A 74 14.74 -8.54 4.98
C ARG A 74 15.96 -8.06 4.18
N ARG A 75 17.02 -7.65 4.88
CA ARG A 75 18.36 -7.70 4.29
C ARG A 75 18.55 -9.15 3.84
N SER A 76 18.74 -9.36 2.55
CA SER A 76 19.28 -10.63 2.08
C SER A 76 20.67 -10.74 2.71
N ASN A 77 20.83 -11.59 3.72
CA ASN A 77 22.16 -12.02 4.12
C ASN A 77 22.73 -12.77 2.91
N ALA A 78 23.68 -12.11 2.25
CA ALA A 78 24.52 -12.71 1.22
C ALA A 78 25.42 -13.80 1.82
#